data_AF-A0A925ZPW8-F1
#
_entry.id   AF-A0A925ZPW8-F1
#
_cell.length_a   1.000
_cell.length_b   1.000
_cell.length_c   1.000
_cell.angle_alpha   90.00
_cell.angle_beta   90.00
_cell.angle_gamma   90.00
#
_symmetry.space_group_name_H-M   'P 1'
#
loop_
_entity.id
_entity.type
_entity.pdbx_description
1 polymer ?
#
loop_
_entity_poly.entity_id
_entity_poly.type
_entity_poly.pdbx_seq_one_letter_code
_entity_poly.pdbx_strand_id
1 'polypeptide(L)'
;MATRSPLLATVVALGLGFLPLPAAALGWLGFSAAAWAQPYRGSATSAPEPKDKTPGAVRQRALSKARRAALELALAEVGKVGKTERKSALAASDAWTGAYRVLSERAEGESVAIEVEVEIDVARLRKKVAGVPASSAKPLFALGSIEAVDACGSDRVRQVVKDELTGAQAITEGGAPLQISISCTPLGPVPHTFVLAARAVVEATSDARVVARA
;
A
#
# COMPACT_ATOMS: atom_id res chain seq x y z
N MET A 1 84.43 36.83 54.60
CA MET A 1 83.15 36.30 55.12
C MET A 1 82.31 35.88 53.92
N ALA A 2 81.89 34.61 53.93
CA ALA A 2 80.78 33.93 53.25
C ALA A 2 80.19 34.53 51.95
N THR A 3 79.88 33.81 50.86
CA THR A 3 79.98 32.40 50.45
C THR A 3 79.53 32.33 48.98
N ARG A 4 80.16 31.45 48.19
CA ARG A 4 79.65 30.74 46.98
C ARG A 4 79.43 31.52 45.66
N SER A 5 80.52 31.56 44.89
CA SER A 5 80.75 31.00 43.54
C SER A 5 79.60 30.53 42.61
N PRO A 6 79.87 30.53 41.28
CA PRO A 6 78.93 30.80 40.18
C PRO A 6 78.53 29.53 39.42
N LEU A 7 77.68 29.64 38.39
CA LEU A 7 77.84 28.92 37.12
C LEU A 7 76.85 29.38 36.05
N LEU A 8 77.42 29.52 34.85
CA LEU A 8 76.82 29.67 33.52
C LEU A 8 75.55 28.83 33.27
N ALA A 9 74.65 29.33 32.40
CA ALA A 9 74.20 28.56 31.22
C ALA A 9 73.28 29.36 30.29
N THR A 10 73.77 29.51 29.05
CA THR A 10 73.10 29.78 27.77
C THR A 10 71.97 28.79 27.45
N VAL A 11 70.84 29.24 26.86
CA VAL A 11 70.07 28.57 25.77
C VAL A 11 69.15 29.64 25.12
N VAL A 12 69.52 30.19 23.95
CA VAL A 12 68.99 29.91 22.59
C VAL A 12 67.47 30.11 22.41
N ALA A 13 67.15 31.14 21.63
CA ALA A 13 65.84 31.44 21.06
C ALA A 13 65.67 30.77 19.68
N LEU A 14 64.46 30.25 19.40
CA LEU A 14 63.72 30.32 18.13
C LEU A 14 62.68 29.20 18.07
N GLY A 15 61.41 29.58 17.89
CA GLY A 15 60.31 28.65 17.67
C GLY A 15 59.04 29.39 17.28
N LEU A 16 58.96 29.77 16.00
CA LEU A 16 57.74 30.27 15.35
C LEU A 16 56.66 29.17 15.41
N GLY A 17 55.65 29.38 16.27
CA GLY A 17 54.45 28.57 16.35
C GLY A 17 53.45 28.96 15.27
N PHE A 18 53.32 28.09 14.28
CA PHE A 18 52.31 28.10 13.22
C PHE A 18 50.94 27.75 13.84
N LEU A 19 50.00 28.70 13.91
CA LEU A 19 48.64 28.48 14.39
C LEU A 19 47.76 27.91 13.25
N PRO A 20 47.08 26.76 13.43
CA PRO A 20 46.14 26.24 12.44
C PRO A 20 44.80 26.98 12.51
N LEU A 21 44.32 27.45 11.35
CA LEU A 21 42.98 27.98 11.13
C LEU A 21 41.91 26.89 11.40
N PRO A 22 40.81 27.19 12.11
CA PRO A 22 39.68 26.28 12.22
C PRO A 22 38.96 26.19 10.87
N ALA A 23 39.06 25.02 10.23
CA ALA A 23 38.25 24.66 9.09
C ALA A 23 36.77 24.71 9.49
N ALA A 24 36.04 25.68 8.94
CA ALA A 24 34.59 25.77 9.04
C ALA A 24 33.97 24.48 8.49
N ALA A 25 33.46 23.65 9.39
CA ALA A 25 32.62 22.51 9.07
C ALA A 25 31.32 23.04 8.44
N LEU A 26 31.33 23.17 7.10
CA LEU A 26 30.15 23.28 6.28
C LEU A 26 29.31 22.04 6.51
N GLY A 27 28.33 22.18 7.42
CA GLY A 27 27.30 21.20 7.68
C GLY A 27 26.61 20.83 6.38
N TRP A 28 26.93 19.65 5.86
CA TRP A 28 26.07 18.93 4.96
C TRP A 28 24.77 18.63 5.73
N LEU A 29 23.85 19.58 5.69
CA LEU A 29 22.43 19.31 5.84
C LEU A 29 22.05 18.44 4.64
N GLY A 30 22.29 17.14 4.79
CA GLY A 30 21.78 16.12 3.88
C GLY A 30 20.27 16.28 3.84
N PHE A 31 19.79 16.92 2.78
CA PHE A 31 18.42 16.76 2.32
C PHE A 31 18.25 15.27 2.05
N SER A 32 17.74 14.54 3.04
CA SER A 32 17.13 13.24 2.80
C SER A 32 15.94 13.53 1.91
N ALA A 33 16.12 13.36 0.60
CA ALA A 33 14.99 13.19 -0.29
C ALA A 33 14.17 12.08 0.33
N ALA A 34 12.98 12.42 0.86
CA ALA A 34 12.00 11.42 1.21
C ALA A 34 11.91 10.52 -0.01
N ALA A 35 12.28 9.26 0.12
CA ALA A 35 12.17 8.32 -0.98
C ALA A 35 10.67 8.11 -1.18
N TRP A 36 10.05 8.96 -2.01
CA TRP A 36 8.71 8.75 -2.52
C TRP A 36 8.74 7.35 -3.13
N ALA A 37 8.00 6.43 -2.51
CA ALA A 37 7.95 5.04 -2.95
C ALA A 37 7.69 5.04 -4.46
N GLN A 38 8.66 4.54 -5.22
CA GLN A 38 8.53 4.55 -6.67
C GLN A 38 7.33 3.68 -7.02
N PRO A 39 6.45 4.13 -7.92
CA PRO A 39 5.32 3.33 -8.32
C PRO A 39 5.79 2.04 -9.02
N TYR A 40 5.04 0.96 -8.84
CA TYR A 40 5.41 -0.36 -9.36
C TYR A 40 5.03 -0.48 -10.82
N ARG A 41 5.98 -0.93 -11.65
CA ARG A 41 5.70 -1.20 -13.06
C ARG A 41 5.27 -2.63 -13.28
N GLY A 42 4.21 -2.81 -14.05
CA GLY A 42 3.72 -4.11 -14.46
C GLY A 42 3.44 -4.12 -15.95
N SER A 43 3.76 -5.23 -16.61
CA SER A 43 3.45 -5.43 -18.02
C SER A 43 2.79 -6.77 -18.24
N ALA A 44 1.87 -6.83 -19.20
CA ALA A 44 1.25 -8.08 -19.61
C ALA A 44 0.68 -7.99 -21.02
N THR A 45 0.63 -9.14 -21.67
CA THR A 45 -0.04 -9.34 -22.95
C THR A 45 -1.23 -10.29 -22.78
N SER A 46 -2.33 -10.01 -23.47
CA SER A 46 -3.45 -10.94 -23.60
C SER A 46 -3.87 -11.08 -25.05
N ALA A 47 -4.15 -12.32 -25.44
CA ALA A 47 -4.78 -12.68 -26.71
C ALA A 47 -6.29 -12.89 -26.50
N PRO A 48 -7.10 -12.90 -27.58
CA PRO A 48 -8.51 -13.24 -27.50
C PRO A 48 -8.71 -14.67 -27.00
N GLU A 49 -9.70 -14.84 -26.13
CA GLU A 49 -10.16 -16.15 -25.69
C GLU A 49 -11.61 -16.38 -26.13
N PRO A 50 -12.06 -17.64 -26.33
CA PRO A 50 -13.43 -17.95 -26.77
C PRO A 50 -14.56 -17.38 -25.87
N LYS A 51 -14.24 -17.02 -24.62
CA LYS A 51 -15.18 -16.42 -23.66
C LYS A 51 -15.27 -14.89 -23.73
N ASP A 52 -14.45 -14.24 -24.56
CA ASP A 52 -14.43 -12.79 -24.73
C ASP A 52 -15.61 -12.34 -25.61
N LYS A 53 -16.79 -12.23 -24.99
CA LYS A 53 -18.03 -11.84 -25.68
C LYS A 53 -18.20 -10.32 -25.82
N THR A 54 -17.42 -9.53 -25.09
CA THR A 54 -17.56 -8.08 -25.03
C THR A 54 -16.39 -7.37 -25.71
N PRO A 55 -16.64 -6.31 -26.50
CA PRO A 55 -15.58 -5.44 -27.00
C PRO A 55 -14.68 -4.95 -25.86
N GLY A 56 -13.37 -5.06 -26.04
CA GLY A 56 -12.39 -4.63 -25.03
C GLY A 56 -12.08 -5.65 -23.92
N ALA A 57 -12.67 -6.85 -23.93
CA ALA A 57 -12.36 -7.90 -22.94
C ALA A 57 -10.85 -8.26 -22.92
N VAL A 58 -10.23 -8.35 -24.09
CA VAL A 58 -8.79 -8.63 -24.24
C VAL A 58 -7.93 -7.55 -23.57
N ARG A 59 -8.29 -6.28 -23.79
CA ARG A 59 -7.64 -5.11 -23.17
C ARG A 59 -7.79 -5.12 -21.66
N GLN A 60 -9.01 -5.33 -21.15
CA GLN A 60 -9.28 -5.38 -19.70
C GLN A 60 -8.50 -6.51 -19.02
N ARG A 61 -8.39 -7.66 -19.69
CA ARG A 61 -7.59 -8.79 -19.21
C ARG A 61 -6.09 -8.48 -19.20
N ALA A 62 -5.57 -7.86 -20.26
CA ALA A 62 -4.17 -7.42 -20.30
C ALA A 62 -3.89 -6.43 -19.15
N LEU A 63 -4.79 -5.48 -18.92
CA LEU A 63 -4.67 -4.51 -17.84
C LEU A 63 -4.69 -5.17 -16.45
N SER A 64 -5.63 -6.09 -16.22
CA SER A 64 -5.73 -6.84 -14.96
C SER A 64 -4.46 -7.66 -14.69
N LYS A 65 -3.91 -8.32 -15.73
CA LYS A 65 -2.64 -9.06 -15.62
C LYS A 65 -1.46 -8.13 -15.35
N ALA A 66 -1.39 -6.97 -16.00
CA ALA A 66 -0.31 -6.01 -15.80
C ALA A 66 -0.32 -5.44 -14.37
N ARG A 67 -1.50 -5.10 -13.83
CA ARG A 67 -1.68 -4.69 -12.42
C ARG A 67 -1.28 -5.80 -11.44
N ARG A 68 -1.63 -7.05 -11.74
CA ARG A 68 -1.20 -8.21 -10.95
C ARG A 68 0.33 -8.37 -10.95
N ALA A 69 0.99 -8.19 -12.10
CA ALA A 69 2.45 -8.25 -12.20
C ALA A 69 3.12 -7.17 -11.33
N ALA A 70 2.59 -5.94 -11.33
CA ALA A 70 3.07 -4.88 -10.44
C ALA A 70 2.92 -5.25 -8.95
N LEU A 71 1.79 -5.86 -8.58
CA LEU A 71 1.55 -6.34 -7.21
C LEU A 71 2.48 -7.48 -6.80
N GLU A 72 2.87 -8.35 -7.73
CA GLU A 72 3.86 -9.41 -7.46
C GLU A 72 5.24 -8.84 -7.12
N LEU A 73 5.64 -7.75 -7.79
CA LEU A 73 6.87 -7.02 -7.46
C LEU A 73 6.78 -6.38 -6.06
N ALA A 74 5.67 -5.71 -5.75
CA ALA A 74 5.45 -5.14 -4.42
C ALA A 74 5.50 -6.21 -3.31
N LEU A 75 4.87 -7.36 -3.54
CA LEU A 75 4.90 -8.50 -2.60
C LEU A 75 6.31 -9.08 -2.42
N ALA A 76 7.21 -8.95 -3.40
CA ALA A 76 8.60 -9.37 -3.25
C ALA A 76 9.38 -8.42 -2.31
N GLU A 77 9.09 -7.12 -2.33
CA GLU A 77 9.71 -6.12 -1.45
C GLU A 77 9.21 -6.17 0.00
N VAL A 78 8.02 -6.74 0.24
CA VAL A 78 7.49 -6.96 1.58
C VAL A 78 8.27 -8.05 2.34
N GLY A 79 9.04 -8.89 1.64
CA GLY A 79 9.85 -9.95 2.23
C GLY A 79 9.12 -11.29 2.29
N LYS A 80 9.31 -12.05 3.37
CA LYS A 80 8.78 -13.42 3.49
C LYS A 80 7.27 -13.41 3.71
N VAL A 81 6.51 -13.60 2.64
CA VAL A 81 5.06 -13.75 2.64
C VAL A 81 4.67 -15.22 2.51
N GLY A 82 3.72 -15.70 3.32
CA GLY A 82 3.20 -17.05 3.20
C GLY A 82 2.43 -17.29 1.89
N LYS A 83 2.33 -18.54 1.45
CA LYS A 83 1.71 -18.92 0.16
C LYS A 83 0.24 -18.53 0.12
N THR A 84 -0.46 -18.65 1.24
CA THR A 84 -1.90 -18.37 1.36
C THR A 84 -2.17 -16.88 1.28
N GLU A 85 -1.39 -16.08 1.99
CA GLU A 85 -1.48 -14.62 2.05
C GLU A 85 -1.15 -14.01 0.69
N ARG A 86 -0.08 -14.49 0.05
CA ARG A 86 0.27 -14.12 -1.33
C ARG A 86 -0.86 -14.44 -2.30
N LYS A 87 -1.43 -15.65 -2.22
CA LYS A 87 -2.55 -16.05 -3.10
C LYS A 87 -3.79 -15.17 -2.88
N SER A 88 -4.11 -14.85 -1.63
CA SER A 88 -5.23 -13.98 -1.27
C SER A 88 -5.03 -12.55 -1.79
N ALA A 89 -3.85 -11.97 -1.58
CA ALA A 89 -3.53 -10.63 -2.08
C ALA A 89 -3.63 -10.54 -3.62
N LEU A 90 -3.11 -11.55 -4.33
CA LEU A 90 -3.16 -11.60 -5.79
C LEU A 90 -4.55 -11.90 -6.37
N ALA A 91 -5.44 -12.55 -5.62
CA ALA A 91 -6.83 -12.76 -6.03
C ALA A 91 -7.64 -11.46 -5.97
N ALA A 92 -7.28 -10.55 -5.08
CA ALA A 92 -7.89 -9.24 -4.92
C ALA A 92 -7.00 -8.11 -5.47
N SER A 93 -6.30 -8.32 -6.58
CA SER A 93 -5.30 -7.38 -7.12
C SER A 93 -5.85 -5.96 -7.32
N ASP A 94 -7.12 -5.82 -7.69
CA ASP A 94 -7.76 -4.52 -7.89
C ASP A 94 -7.87 -3.69 -6.60
N ALA A 95 -7.98 -4.33 -5.44
CA ALA A 95 -8.10 -3.66 -4.14
C ALA A 95 -6.79 -3.02 -3.66
N TRP A 96 -5.66 -3.41 -4.28
CA TRP A 96 -4.31 -2.95 -3.95
C TRP A 96 -3.76 -1.92 -4.94
N THR A 97 -4.41 -1.77 -6.09
CA THR A 97 -3.88 -1.08 -7.27
C THR A 97 -4.82 0.03 -7.73
N GLY A 98 -5.41 0.75 -6.76
CA GLY A 98 -6.52 1.69 -6.97
C GLY A 98 -6.16 2.89 -7.84
N ALA A 99 -4.91 3.36 -7.81
CA ALA A 99 -4.38 4.35 -8.72
C ALA A 99 -3.35 3.72 -9.65
N TYR A 100 -3.55 3.87 -10.96
CA TYR A 100 -2.61 3.42 -11.96
C TYR A 100 -2.60 4.37 -13.16
N ARG A 101 -1.49 4.36 -13.88
CA ARG A 101 -1.29 5.06 -15.14
C ARG A 101 -0.87 4.04 -16.21
N VAL A 102 -1.54 4.06 -17.35
CA VAL A 102 -1.09 3.28 -18.52
C VAL A 102 0.08 4.03 -19.15
N LEU A 103 1.23 3.37 -19.26
CA LEU A 103 2.45 3.92 -19.85
C LEU A 103 2.51 3.63 -21.35
N SER A 104 2.17 2.41 -21.74
CA SER A 104 2.11 2.01 -23.14
C SER A 104 1.00 0.99 -23.37
N GLU A 105 0.39 1.08 -24.55
CA GLU A 105 -0.59 0.11 -25.05
C GLU A 105 -0.23 -0.18 -26.50
N ARG A 106 0.02 -1.45 -26.82
CA ARG A 106 0.38 -1.91 -28.17
C ARG A 106 -0.58 -3.02 -28.58
N ALA A 107 -1.19 -2.85 -29.75
CA ALA A 107 -1.98 -3.89 -30.40
C ALA A 107 -1.07 -4.67 -31.35
N GLU A 108 -0.90 -5.97 -31.09
CA GLU A 108 -0.12 -6.90 -31.90
C GLU A 108 -1.08 -7.94 -32.49
N GLY A 109 -1.59 -7.64 -33.68
CA GLY A 109 -2.68 -8.41 -34.28
C GLY A 109 -3.94 -8.33 -33.41
N GLU A 110 -4.46 -9.47 -32.97
CA GLU A 110 -5.60 -9.53 -32.06
C GLU A 110 -5.21 -9.47 -30.56
N SER A 111 -3.91 -9.48 -30.27
CA SER A 111 -3.41 -9.39 -28.90
C SER A 111 -3.19 -7.93 -28.47
N VAL A 112 -3.35 -7.67 -27.17
CA VAL A 112 -3.08 -6.36 -26.57
C VAL A 112 -2.00 -6.52 -25.51
N ALA A 113 -0.91 -5.77 -25.65
CA ALA A 113 0.15 -5.61 -24.67
C ALA A 113 0.00 -4.28 -23.94
N ILE A 114 -0.01 -4.31 -22.61
CA ILE A 114 -0.17 -3.13 -21.76
C ILE A 114 0.98 -3.06 -20.76
N GLU A 115 1.55 -1.87 -20.61
CA GLU A 115 2.45 -1.51 -19.53
C GLU A 115 1.78 -0.46 -18.64
N VAL A 116 1.81 -0.69 -17.33
CA VAL A 116 1.24 0.20 -16.33
C VAL A 116 2.26 0.55 -15.26
N GLU A 117 2.07 1.74 -14.71
CA GLU A 117 2.65 2.20 -13.47
C GLU A 117 1.53 2.22 -12.42
N VAL A 118 1.75 1.60 -11.28
CA VAL A 118 0.72 1.35 -10.27
C VAL A 118 1.20 1.83 -8.91
N GLU A 119 0.39 2.66 -8.27
CA GLU A 119 0.61 3.01 -6.89
C GLU A 119 0.03 1.90 -6.00
N ILE A 120 0.90 1.35 -5.15
CA ILE A 120 0.53 0.28 -4.23
C ILE A 120 0.84 0.75 -2.82
N ASP A 121 -0.15 0.68 -1.94
CA ASP A 121 0.04 0.94 -0.51
C ASP A 121 0.80 -0.23 0.12
N VAL A 122 2.13 -0.16 0.07
CA VAL A 122 3.03 -1.18 0.61
C VAL A 122 2.89 -1.27 2.13
N ALA A 123 2.54 -0.19 2.82
CA ALA A 123 2.36 -0.21 4.27
C ALA A 123 1.13 -1.04 4.66
N ARG A 124 0.00 -0.83 3.98
CA ARG A 124 -1.21 -1.66 4.14
C ARG A 124 -0.96 -3.09 3.69
N LEU A 125 -0.21 -3.28 2.59
CA LEU A 125 0.15 -4.62 2.10
C LEU A 125 0.98 -5.38 3.13
N ARG A 126 2.06 -4.77 3.65
CA ARG A 126 2.90 -5.29 4.74
C ARG A 126 2.05 -5.71 5.93
N LYS A 127 1.17 -4.83 6.40
CA LYS A 127 0.28 -5.12 7.54
C LYS A 127 -0.64 -6.31 7.28
N LYS A 128 -1.20 -6.44 6.08
CA LYS A 128 -2.13 -7.52 5.73
C LYS A 128 -1.42 -8.86 5.55
N VAL A 129 -0.22 -8.87 4.95
CA VAL A 129 0.50 -10.11 4.62
C VAL A 129 1.48 -10.58 5.69
N ALA A 130 1.81 -9.73 6.68
CA ALA A 130 2.58 -10.14 7.85
C ALA A 130 1.87 -11.25 8.67
N GLY A 131 0.60 -11.51 8.35
CA GLY A 131 -0.30 -12.26 9.22
C GLY A 131 -0.58 -11.45 10.46
N VAL A 132 -1.83 -11.42 10.91
CA VAL A 132 -2.05 -11.15 12.33
C VAL A 132 -1.38 -12.34 13.04
N PRO A 133 -0.31 -12.17 13.84
CA PRO A 133 0.20 -13.28 14.63
C PRO A 133 -1.01 -13.79 15.38
N ALA A 134 -1.40 -15.06 15.19
CA ALA A 134 -2.68 -15.61 15.64
C ALA A 134 -3.01 -15.03 17.00
N SER A 135 -3.77 -13.93 16.98
CA SER A 135 -4.04 -13.22 18.19
C SER A 135 -4.99 -14.17 18.86
N SER A 136 -4.74 -14.48 20.12
CA SER A 136 -5.73 -15.17 20.94
C SER A 136 -7.07 -14.40 20.99
N ALA A 137 -7.18 -13.23 20.35
CA ALA A 137 -8.42 -12.58 19.97
C ALA A 137 -9.29 -13.51 19.12
N LYS A 138 -10.11 -14.27 19.83
CA LYS A 138 -11.28 -14.96 19.31
C LYS A 138 -12.07 -13.99 18.42
N PRO A 139 -12.43 -14.37 17.18
CA PRO A 139 -13.21 -13.50 16.32
C PRO A 139 -14.51 -13.12 17.05
N LEU A 140 -14.81 -11.83 17.09
CA LEU A 140 -15.82 -11.28 18.00
C LEU A 140 -17.24 -11.55 17.50
N PHE A 141 -17.41 -11.62 16.18
CA PHE A 141 -18.73 -11.61 15.55
C PHE A 141 -18.97 -12.82 14.65
N ALA A 142 -20.24 -13.14 14.43
CA ALA A 142 -20.69 -14.00 13.35
C ALA A 142 -21.45 -13.17 12.32
N LEU A 143 -21.00 -13.20 11.07
CA LEU A 143 -21.63 -12.42 10.01
C LEU A 143 -23.04 -12.96 9.73
N GLY A 144 -24.06 -12.15 10.00
CA GLY A 144 -25.45 -12.47 9.73
C GLY A 144 -25.85 -12.07 8.32
N SER A 145 -26.05 -10.77 8.09
CA SER A 145 -26.43 -10.22 6.78
C SER A 145 -25.61 -8.98 6.42
N ILE A 146 -25.40 -8.78 5.12
CA ILE A 146 -24.91 -7.53 4.56
C ILE A 146 -26.00 -7.02 3.62
N GLU A 147 -26.65 -5.93 4.01
CA GLU A 147 -27.64 -5.22 3.21
C GLU A 147 -26.96 -4.04 2.54
N ALA A 148 -26.95 -4.01 1.21
CA ALA A 148 -26.39 -2.92 0.42
C ALA A 148 -27.40 -2.47 -0.62
N VAL A 149 -27.64 -1.16 -0.71
CA VAL A 149 -28.53 -0.55 -1.71
C VAL A 149 -27.80 -0.44 -3.06
N ASP A 150 -28.51 -0.69 -4.16
CA ASP A 150 -27.93 -0.91 -5.50
C ASP A 150 -27.11 0.26 -6.08
N ALA A 151 -27.25 1.48 -5.55
CA ALA A 151 -26.51 2.65 -6.02
C ALA A 151 -24.98 2.51 -5.94
N CYS A 152 -24.44 1.54 -5.18
CA CYS A 152 -23.01 1.24 -5.09
C CYS A 152 -22.56 -0.07 -5.78
N GLY A 153 -23.44 -0.79 -6.50
CA GLY A 153 -23.13 -2.14 -7.00
C GLY A 153 -23.10 -3.15 -5.85
N SER A 154 -24.29 -3.43 -5.31
CA SER A 154 -24.56 -4.15 -4.06
C SER A 154 -23.79 -5.47 -3.92
N ASP A 155 -23.72 -6.31 -4.96
CA ASP A 155 -23.00 -7.60 -4.91
C ASP A 155 -21.50 -7.44 -4.71
N ARG A 156 -20.87 -6.50 -5.42
CA ARG A 156 -19.43 -6.26 -5.32
C ARG A 156 -19.08 -5.71 -3.94
N VAL A 157 -19.89 -4.79 -3.43
CA VAL A 157 -19.73 -4.21 -2.09
C VAL A 157 -19.87 -5.27 -1.01
N ARG A 158 -20.88 -6.14 -1.09
CA ARG A 158 -21.06 -7.25 -0.14
C ARG A 158 -19.83 -8.14 -0.09
N GLN A 159 -19.27 -8.50 -1.25
CA GLN A 159 -18.08 -9.31 -1.32
C GLN A 159 -16.86 -8.61 -0.69
N VAL A 160 -16.62 -7.34 -1.01
CA VAL A 160 -15.50 -6.56 -0.47
C VAL A 160 -15.60 -6.45 1.06
N VAL A 161 -16.79 -6.18 1.60
CA VAL A 161 -17.00 -6.07 3.04
C VAL A 161 -16.74 -7.41 3.72
N LYS A 162 -17.24 -8.51 3.16
CA LYS A 162 -16.96 -9.85 3.68
C LYS A 162 -15.47 -10.18 3.68
N ASP A 163 -14.77 -9.88 2.59
CA ASP A 163 -13.34 -10.13 2.45
C ASP A 163 -12.51 -9.30 3.45
N GLU A 164 -12.89 -8.05 3.68
CA GLU A 164 -12.20 -7.19 4.65
C GLU A 164 -12.42 -7.64 6.09
N LEU A 165 -13.66 -7.99 6.47
CA LEU A 165 -13.97 -8.50 7.81
C LEU A 165 -13.29 -9.83 8.10
N THR A 166 -13.27 -10.73 7.11
CA THR A 166 -12.57 -12.01 7.21
C THR A 166 -11.07 -11.78 7.32
N GLY A 167 -10.50 -10.92 6.48
CA GLY A 167 -9.08 -10.59 6.50
C GLY A 167 -8.65 -9.78 7.72
N ALA A 168 -9.58 -9.15 8.43
CA ALA A 168 -9.36 -8.50 9.72
C ALA A 168 -9.59 -9.46 10.91
N GLN A 169 -9.99 -10.72 10.66
CA GLN A 169 -10.38 -11.70 11.66
C GLN A 169 -11.51 -11.22 12.59
N ALA A 170 -12.36 -10.32 12.09
CA ALA A 170 -13.47 -9.76 12.86
C ALA A 170 -14.68 -10.71 12.94
N ILE A 171 -14.81 -11.63 11.97
CA ILE A 171 -15.95 -12.54 11.84
C ILE A 171 -15.54 -14.02 11.86
N THR A 172 -16.40 -14.89 12.40
CA THR A 172 -16.32 -16.37 12.42
C THR A 172 -17.72 -16.98 12.51
N GLU A 173 -17.87 -18.30 12.55
CA GLU A 173 -19.19 -18.95 12.65
C GLU A 173 -19.78 -18.95 14.07
N GLY A 174 -18.97 -18.73 15.11
CA GLY A 174 -19.36 -18.82 16.53
C GLY A 174 -19.26 -17.52 17.35
N GLY A 175 -19.36 -16.34 16.73
CA GLY A 175 -19.35 -15.04 17.40
C GLY A 175 -20.74 -14.42 17.60
N ALA A 176 -20.80 -13.21 18.18
CA ALA A 176 -22.06 -12.47 18.32
C ALA A 176 -22.62 -12.05 16.94
N PRO A 177 -23.93 -12.14 16.67
CA PRO A 177 -24.46 -11.87 15.34
C PRO A 177 -24.17 -10.42 14.92
N LEU A 178 -23.66 -10.25 13.71
CA LEU A 178 -23.33 -8.95 13.13
C LEU A 178 -24.11 -8.73 11.84
N GLN A 179 -24.89 -7.67 11.83
CA GLN A 179 -25.62 -7.16 10.69
C GLN A 179 -24.93 -5.91 10.18
N ILE A 180 -24.79 -5.79 8.86
CA ILE A 180 -24.17 -4.63 8.22
C ILE A 180 -25.16 -4.04 7.25
N SER A 181 -25.46 -2.76 7.41
CA SER A 181 -26.26 -1.99 6.46
C SER A 181 -25.38 -0.94 5.77
N ILE A 182 -25.53 -0.86 4.45
CA ILE A 182 -24.75 0.03 3.59
C ILE A 182 -25.75 0.81 2.75
N SER A 183 -25.90 2.08 3.10
CA SER A 183 -26.74 3.01 2.37
C SER A 183 -25.87 3.86 1.45
N CYS A 184 -26.31 3.98 0.19
CA CYS A 184 -25.59 4.71 -0.84
C CYS A 184 -26.48 5.78 -1.45
N THR A 185 -26.07 7.04 -1.30
CA THR A 185 -26.75 8.19 -1.88
C THR A 185 -25.97 8.68 -3.10
N PRO A 186 -26.52 8.65 -4.32
CA PRO A 186 -25.83 9.16 -5.50
C PRO A 186 -25.61 10.67 -5.38
N LEU A 187 -24.41 11.13 -5.74
CA LEU A 187 -24.01 12.54 -5.75
C LEU A 187 -23.90 13.12 -7.18
N GLY A 188 -24.09 12.27 -8.19
CA GLY A 188 -24.03 12.65 -9.60
C GLY A 188 -22.72 12.26 -10.29
N PRO A 189 -22.56 12.59 -11.58
CA PRO A 189 -21.36 12.24 -12.34
C PRO A 189 -20.15 13.08 -11.90
N VAL A 190 -18.97 12.47 -11.94
CA VAL A 190 -17.71 13.18 -11.71
C VAL A 190 -17.21 13.76 -13.04
N PRO A 191 -17.02 15.09 -13.15
CA PRO A 191 -16.57 15.72 -14.40
C PRO A 191 -15.30 15.07 -14.96
N HIS A 192 -15.24 14.95 -16.29
CA HIS A 192 -14.11 14.35 -17.02
C HIS A 192 -13.80 12.88 -16.68
N THR A 193 -14.77 12.15 -16.09
CA THR A 193 -14.68 10.71 -15.87
C THR A 193 -15.98 10.02 -16.29
N PHE A 194 -15.93 8.70 -16.51
CA PHE A 194 -17.12 7.88 -16.78
C PHE A 194 -17.72 7.28 -15.49
N VAL A 195 -17.42 7.85 -14.32
CA VAL A 195 -17.85 7.32 -13.02
C VAL A 195 -18.87 8.23 -12.33
N LEU A 196 -19.73 7.62 -11.52
CA LEU A 196 -20.69 8.30 -10.65
C LEU A 196 -20.13 8.40 -9.23
N ALA A 197 -20.24 9.57 -8.61
CA ALA A 197 -19.96 9.76 -7.20
C ALA A 197 -21.16 9.30 -6.37
N ALA A 198 -20.88 8.68 -5.22
CA ALA A 198 -21.88 8.32 -4.23
C ALA A 198 -21.33 8.57 -2.82
N ARG A 199 -22.21 8.93 -1.89
CA ARG A 199 -21.94 8.93 -0.46
C ARG A 199 -22.39 7.59 0.10
N ALA A 200 -21.47 6.83 0.68
CA ALA A 200 -21.79 5.63 1.43
C ALA A 200 -21.85 5.95 2.93
N VAL A 201 -22.82 5.36 3.63
CA VAL A 201 -22.86 5.28 5.09
C VAL A 201 -22.96 3.80 5.43
N VAL A 202 -22.04 3.34 6.28
CA VAL A 202 -21.95 1.96 6.74
C VAL A 202 -22.31 1.92 8.22
N GLU A 203 -23.27 1.09 8.57
CA GLU A 203 -23.64 0.83 9.96
C GLU A 203 -23.51 -0.66 10.27
N ALA A 204 -22.88 -0.95 11.40
CA ALA A 204 -22.64 -2.29 11.88
C ALA A 204 -23.38 -2.46 13.21
N THR A 205 -24.25 -3.47 13.28
CA THR A 205 -25.15 -3.71 14.41
C THR A 205 -24.99 -5.12 14.94
N SER A 206 -24.89 -5.28 16.26
CA SER A 206 -24.86 -6.56 16.95
C SER A 206 -25.80 -6.53 18.14
N ASP A 207 -26.64 -7.56 18.30
CA ASP A 207 -27.68 -7.63 19.34
C ASP A 207 -28.52 -6.34 19.44
N ALA A 208 -28.94 -5.82 18.28
CA ALA A 208 -29.69 -4.56 18.13
C ALA A 208 -28.97 -3.29 18.62
N ARG A 209 -27.64 -3.32 18.80
CA ARG A 209 -26.81 -2.17 19.14
C ARG A 209 -25.84 -1.83 18.02
N VAL A 210 -25.73 -0.55 17.69
CA VAL A 210 -24.72 -0.07 16.74
C VAL A 210 -23.34 -0.21 17.39
N VAL A 211 -22.49 -1.05 16.80
CA VAL A 211 -21.12 -1.30 17.25
C VAL A 211 -20.10 -0.48 16.47
N ALA A 212 -20.44 -0.05 15.24
CA ALA A 212 -19.65 0.90 14.47
C ALA A 212 -20.51 1.64 13.44
N ARG A 213 -20.09 2.86 13.08
CA ARG A 213 -20.68 3.66 12.00
C ARG A 213 -19.60 4.45 11.27
N ALA A 214 -19.66 4.47 9.94
CA ALA A 214 -18.73 5.20 9.07
C ALA A 214 -19.48 5.90 7.93
#